data_AF-A0AA86MZE2-F1
#
_entry.id   AF-A0AA86MZE2-F1
#
_cell.length_a   1.000
_cell.length_b   1.000
_cell.length_c   1.000
_cell.angle_alpha   90.00
_cell.angle_beta   90.00
_cell.angle_gamma   90.00
#
_symmetry.space_group_name_H-M   'P 1'
#
loop_
_entity.id
_entity.type
_entity.pdbx_description
1 polymer ?
#
loop_
_entity_poly.entity_id
_entity_poly.type
_entity_poly.pdbx_seq_one_letter_code
_entity_poly.pdbx_strand_id
1 'polypeptide(L)'
;MWKRNFLFRATEDQPLTEGENELFHETDPALDSAGMRLERFISVWVQGEGEDEKPVAYTNVYVRTATLDIDRRSGFLQPLQGRSHQIKQLLSPGQKGYLKQWLGQHSPQAWEAAEDHFRDLFEID
;
A
#
# COMPACT_ATOMS: atom_id res chain seq x y z
N MET A 1 0.09 -15.83 8.96
CA MET A 1 0.17 -15.17 7.65
C MET A 1 0.47 -13.72 7.89
N TRP A 2 1.65 -13.27 7.48
CA TRP A 2 2.13 -11.91 7.69
C TRP A 2 1.49 -10.97 6.67
N LYS A 3 1.14 -9.75 7.09
CA LYS A 3 0.67 -8.70 6.19
C LYS A 3 1.04 -7.32 6.72
N ARG A 4 1.39 -6.41 5.82
CA ARG A 4 1.71 -5.01 6.12
C ARG A 4 1.03 -4.09 5.12
N ASN A 5 0.48 -2.97 5.61
CA ASN A 5 -0.04 -1.92 4.77
C ASN A 5 0.91 -0.72 4.73
N PHE A 6 1.01 -0.10 3.56
CA PHE A 6 1.65 1.18 3.32
C PHE A 6 0.63 2.06 2.60
N LEU A 7 0.29 3.20 3.20
CA LEU A 7 -0.65 4.13 2.61
C LEU A 7 0.10 5.39 2.17
N PHE A 8 0.17 5.63 0.86
CA PHE A 8 0.83 6.80 0.28
C PHE A 8 -0.19 7.85 -0.09
N ARG A 9 0.13 9.13 0.10
CA ARG A 9 -0.47 10.18 -0.74
C ARG A 9 0.02 9.95 -2.17
N ALA A 10 -0.86 10.08 -3.17
CA ALA A 10 -0.53 9.74 -4.56
C ALA A 10 0.64 10.57 -5.13
N THR A 11 0.90 11.74 -4.55
CA THR A 11 1.98 12.66 -4.95
C THR A 11 3.23 12.57 -4.08
N GLU A 12 3.27 11.66 -3.10
CA GLU A 12 4.38 11.53 -2.15
C GLU A 12 5.02 10.14 -2.24
N ASP A 13 6.32 10.10 -1.93
CA ASP A 13 7.12 8.88 -2.01
C ASP A 13 7.25 8.13 -0.68
N GLN A 14 6.84 8.76 0.42
CA GLN A 14 6.83 8.14 1.75
C GLN A 14 5.39 7.81 2.16
N PRO A 15 5.16 6.66 2.79
CA PRO A 15 3.85 6.32 3.31
C PRO A 15 3.56 7.13 4.57
N LEU A 16 2.27 7.29 4.88
CA LEU A 16 1.80 7.79 6.16
C LEU A 16 2.21 6.84 7.29
N THR A 17 2.24 7.38 8.51
CA THR A 17 2.47 6.56 9.72
C THR A 17 1.30 5.63 9.94
N GLU A 18 0.09 6.14 9.72
CA GLU A 18 -1.15 5.38 9.80
C GLU A 18 -1.41 4.55 8.53
N GLY A 19 -1.92 3.34 8.74
CA GLY A 19 -2.37 2.46 7.67
C GLY A 19 -3.80 2.74 7.23
N GLU A 20 -4.20 2.06 6.18
CA GLU A 20 -5.54 2.16 5.60
C GLU A 20 -6.64 1.87 6.65
N ASN A 21 -6.51 0.82 7.45
CA ASN A 21 -7.55 0.49 8.46
C ASN A 21 -7.68 1.54 9.57
N GLU A 22 -6.67 2.37 9.78
CA GLU A 22 -6.67 3.42 10.81
C GLU A 22 -7.27 4.73 10.29
N LEU A 23 -7.20 4.96 8.98
CA LEU A 23 -7.66 6.17 8.33
C LEU A 23 -9.00 6.01 7.59
N PHE A 24 -9.35 4.79 7.19
CA PHE A 24 -10.61 4.48 6.54
C PHE A 24 -11.53 3.79 7.54
N HIS A 25 -12.49 4.54 8.07
CA HIS A 25 -13.63 3.98 8.78
C HIS A 25 -14.79 3.76 7.80
N GLU A 26 -15.66 2.77 8.08
CA GLU A 26 -16.91 2.61 7.32
C GLU A 26 -17.66 3.95 7.34
N THR A 27 -17.79 4.54 6.15
CA THR A 27 -18.42 5.84 5.98
C THR A 27 -19.92 5.64 5.85
N ASP A 28 -20.68 6.45 6.58
CA ASP A 28 -22.13 6.52 6.43
C ASP A 28 -22.47 6.81 4.96
N PRO A 29 -23.32 6.00 4.30
CA PRO A 29 -23.78 6.25 2.93
C PRO A 29 -24.37 7.65 2.71
N ALA A 30 -24.72 8.36 3.78
CA ALA A 30 -25.24 9.73 3.77
C ALA A 30 -24.17 10.84 3.81
N LEU A 31 -22.87 10.54 3.64
CA LEU A 31 -21.84 11.59 3.62
C LEU A 31 -22.04 12.55 2.44
N ASP A 32 -22.50 13.76 2.75
CA ASP A 32 -22.54 14.87 1.80
C ASP A 32 -21.10 15.25 1.42
N SER A 33 -20.73 14.98 0.17
CA SER A 33 -19.41 15.34 -0.38
C SER A 33 -19.16 16.85 -0.45
N ALA A 34 -20.19 17.69 -0.20
CA ALA A 34 -20.05 19.13 -0.14
C ALA A 34 -19.08 19.56 0.99
N GLY A 35 -17.91 20.05 0.58
CA GLY A 35 -16.88 20.57 1.47
C GLY A 35 -15.82 19.56 1.91
N MET A 36 -15.83 18.33 1.38
CA MET A 36 -14.73 17.38 1.61
C MET A 36 -13.47 17.80 0.84
N ARG A 37 -12.31 17.70 1.49
CA ARG A 37 -11.00 17.87 0.84
C ARG A 37 -10.48 16.51 0.45
N LEU A 38 -10.96 16.04 -0.70
CA LEU A 38 -10.63 14.73 -1.22
C LEU A 38 -9.22 14.71 -1.83
N GLU A 39 -8.31 14.02 -1.17
CA GLU A 39 -6.97 13.72 -1.66
C GLU A 39 -6.89 12.28 -2.19
N ARG A 40 -6.02 12.03 -3.17
CA ARG A 40 -5.78 10.69 -3.73
C ARG A 40 -4.70 9.98 -2.94
N PHE A 41 -4.97 8.71 -2.64
CA PHE A 41 -4.05 7.81 -1.94
C PHE A 41 -3.85 6.52 -2.71
N ILE A 42 -2.75 5.86 -2.40
CA ILE A 42 -2.42 4.52 -2.90
C ILE A 42 -2.16 3.65 -1.67
N SER A 43 -3.04 2.67 -1.47
CA SER A 43 -2.90 1.67 -0.41
C SER A 43 -2.24 0.42 -0.97
N VAL A 44 -1.07 0.10 -0.43
CA VAL A 44 -0.26 -1.05 -0.81
C VAL A 44 -0.26 -2.05 0.33
N TRP A 45 -0.76 -3.25 0.06
CA TRP A 45 -0.72 -4.37 1.00
C TRP A 45 0.33 -5.38 0.54
N VAL A 46 1.32 -5.63 1.38
CA VAL A 46 2.29 -6.70 1.18
C VAL A 46 1.90 -7.87 2.07
N GLN A 47 1.92 -9.07 1.51
CA GLN A 47 1.66 -10.33 2.21
C GLN A 47 2.86 -11.23 2.17
N GLY A 48 2.94 -12.11 3.17
CA GLY A 48 4.03 -13.05 3.29
C GLY A 48 3.72 -14.20 4.23
N GLU A 49 4.66 -15.12 4.28
CA GLU A 49 4.73 -16.16 5.29
C GLU A 49 5.34 -15.62 6.58
N GLY A 50 5.01 -16.26 7.70
CA GLY A 50 5.40 -15.83 9.04
C GLY A 50 4.24 -15.28 9.87
N GLU A 51 4.59 -14.83 11.06
CA GLU A 51 3.68 -14.32 12.09
C GLU A 51 4.25 -13.04 12.71
N ASP A 52 3.35 -12.25 13.29
CA ASP A 52 3.65 -10.95 13.92
C ASP A 52 4.48 -10.01 13.02
N GLU A 53 5.59 -9.50 13.52
CA GLU A 53 6.51 -8.59 12.81
C GLU A 53 7.72 -9.34 12.23
N LYS A 54 7.58 -10.65 11.94
CA LYS A 54 8.67 -11.51 11.47
C LYS A 54 8.27 -12.27 10.20
N PRO A 55 8.25 -11.60 9.03
CA PRO A 55 8.05 -12.31 7.78
C PRO A 55 9.26 -13.19 7.48
N VAL A 56 9.00 -14.38 6.94
CA VAL A 56 10.03 -15.33 6.48
C VAL A 56 10.14 -15.42 4.96
N ALA A 57 9.08 -15.02 4.24
CA ALA A 57 9.07 -14.85 2.79
C ALA A 57 7.99 -13.86 2.40
N TYR A 58 8.26 -12.94 1.47
CA TYR A 58 7.21 -12.14 0.85
C TYR A 58 6.62 -12.86 -0.35
N THR A 59 5.29 -12.92 -0.41
CA THR A 59 4.58 -13.78 -1.38
C THR A 59 3.63 -13.02 -2.27
N ASN A 60 3.12 -11.85 -1.84
CA ASN A 60 2.17 -11.11 -2.67
C ASN A 60 2.12 -9.62 -2.37
N VAL A 61 1.63 -8.85 -3.35
CA VAL A 61 1.34 -7.42 -3.24
C VAL A 61 -0.03 -7.14 -3.84
N TYR A 62 -0.83 -6.33 -3.15
CA TYR A 62 -2.07 -5.78 -3.68
C TYR A 62 -2.03 -4.26 -3.58
N VAL A 63 -2.55 -3.58 -4.60
CA VAL A 63 -2.66 -2.13 -4.59
C VAL A 63 -4.09 -1.73 -4.88
N ARG A 64 -4.56 -0.71 -4.17
CA ARG A 64 -5.80 0.00 -4.51
C ARG A 64 -5.62 1.50 -4.36
N THR A 65 -6.24 2.24 -5.25
CA THR A 65 -6.35 3.70 -5.08
C THR A 65 -7.47 4.03 -4.13
N ALA A 66 -7.31 5.10 -3.39
CA ALA A 66 -8.34 5.61 -2.51
C ALA A 66 -8.49 7.12 -2.67
N THR A 67 -9.64 7.64 -2.29
CA THR A 67 -9.88 9.08 -2.21
C THR A 67 -10.41 9.37 -0.82
N LEU A 68 -9.63 10.10 -0.03
CA LEU A 68 -9.84 10.28 1.41
C LEU A 68 -9.80 11.78 1.76
N ASP A 69 -10.70 12.19 2.63
CA ASP A 69 -10.56 13.41 3.43
C ASP A 69 -9.87 13.02 4.75
N ILE A 70 -8.59 13.38 4.92
CA ILE A 70 -7.81 13.03 6.11
C ILE A 70 -8.43 13.67 7.36
N ASP A 71 -8.89 14.92 7.27
CA ASP A 71 -9.41 15.66 8.42
C ASP A 71 -10.64 14.95 8.99
N ARG A 72 -11.46 14.37 8.10
CA ARG A 72 -12.68 13.65 8.46
C ARG A 72 -12.52 12.13 8.52
N ARG A 73 -11.33 11.58 8.22
CA ARG A 73 -11.03 10.14 8.14
C ARG A 73 -12.12 9.34 7.38
N SER A 74 -12.59 9.93 6.28
CA SER A 74 -13.72 9.43 5.51
C SER A 74 -13.44 9.52 4.02
N GLY A 75 -13.81 8.47 3.29
CA GLY A 75 -13.44 8.37 1.89
C GLY A 75 -13.85 7.06 1.24
N PHE A 76 -13.54 6.96 -0.06
CA PHE A 76 -13.91 5.84 -0.90
C PHE A 76 -12.66 5.05 -1.29
N LEU A 77 -12.67 3.76 -0.94
CA LEU A 77 -11.69 2.80 -1.43
C LEU A 77 -12.16 2.28 -2.79
N GLN A 78 -11.29 2.35 -3.80
CA GLN A 78 -11.55 1.63 -5.05
C GLN A 78 -11.36 0.12 -4.83
N PRO A 79 -12.02 -0.73 -5.61
CA PRO A 79 -11.79 -2.17 -5.58
C PRO A 79 -10.31 -2.52 -5.75
N LEU A 80 -9.89 -3.63 -5.15
CA LEU A 80 -8.52 -4.14 -5.27
C LEU A 80 -8.16 -4.32 -6.75
N GLN A 81 -7.06 -3.70 -7.18
CA GLN A 81 -6.56 -3.86 -8.54
C GLN A 81 -5.56 -5.01 -8.57
N GLY A 82 -6.07 -6.20 -8.95
CA GLY A 82 -5.43 -7.48 -8.68
C GLY A 82 -4.42 -7.99 -9.71
N ARG A 83 -3.94 -7.17 -10.66
CA ARG A 83 -2.96 -7.65 -11.65
C ARG A 83 -1.60 -6.97 -11.47
N SER A 84 -0.53 -7.76 -11.42
CA SER A 84 0.87 -7.31 -11.25
C SER A 84 1.28 -6.18 -12.20
N HIS A 85 0.81 -6.21 -13.45
CA HIS A 85 1.08 -5.16 -14.44
C HIS A 85 0.34 -3.85 -14.14
N GLN A 86 -0.85 -3.91 -13.53
CA GLN A 86 -1.57 -2.71 -13.09
C GLN A 86 -0.89 -2.11 -11.84
N ILE A 87 -0.42 -2.97 -10.92
CA ILE A 87 0.34 -2.56 -9.73
C ILE A 87 1.61 -1.79 -10.10
N LYS A 88 2.39 -2.29 -11.08
CA LYS A 88 3.63 -1.64 -11.54
C LYS A 88 3.40 -0.22 -12.07
N GLN A 89 2.21 0.10 -12.59
CA GLN A 89 1.88 1.40 -13.16
C GLN A 89 1.28 2.38 -12.14
N LEU A 90 0.78 1.88 -11.01
CA LEU A 90 0.16 2.73 -9.99
C LEU A 90 1.20 3.42 -9.10
N LEU A 91 2.33 2.76 -8.84
CA LEU A 91 3.36 3.28 -7.95
C LEU A 91 4.34 4.19 -8.70
N SER A 92 4.63 5.35 -8.11
CA SER A 92 5.71 6.23 -8.58
C SER A 92 7.07 5.51 -8.42
N PRO A 93 8.11 5.92 -9.18
CA PRO A 93 9.48 5.45 -8.96
C PRO A 93 9.94 5.61 -7.51
N GLY A 94 9.59 6.72 -6.84
CA GLY A 94 9.97 6.96 -5.45
C GLY A 94 9.24 6.04 -4.47
N GLN A 95 7.95 5.78 -4.67
CA GLN A 95 7.17 4.83 -3.87
C GLN A 95 7.73 3.40 -4.02
N LYS A 96 8.10 2.98 -5.24
CA LYS A 96 8.76 1.69 -5.47
C LYS A 96 10.10 1.62 -4.74
N GLY A 97 10.92 2.67 -4.85
CA GLY A 97 12.20 2.77 -4.15
C GLY A 97 12.07 2.66 -2.63
N TYR A 98 11.09 3.38 -2.05
CA TYR A 98 10.78 3.29 -0.62
C TYR A 98 10.41 1.85 -0.22
N LEU A 99 9.47 1.23 -0.93
CA LEU A 99 8.99 -0.11 -0.61
C LEU A 99 10.11 -1.16 -0.69
N LYS A 100 10.91 -1.10 -1.76
CA LYS A 100 12.09 -1.98 -1.93
C LYS A 100 13.07 -1.83 -0.77
N GLN A 101 13.41 -0.59 -0.42
CA GLN A 101 14.32 -0.32 0.70
C GLN A 101 13.73 -0.81 2.02
N TRP A 102 12.47 -0.48 2.32
CA TRP A 102 11.84 -0.84 3.58
C TRP A 102 11.75 -2.36 3.75
N LEU A 103 11.26 -3.08 2.73
CA LEU A 103 11.12 -4.54 2.77
C LEU A 103 12.49 -5.22 2.94
N GLY A 104 13.50 -4.77 2.21
CA GLY A 104 14.86 -5.30 2.32
C GLY A 104 15.51 -5.02 3.68
N GLN A 105 15.19 -3.90 4.34
CA GLN A 105 15.72 -3.57 5.66
C GLN A 105 14.94 -4.23 6.80
N HIS A 106 13.62 -4.33 6.68
CA HIS A 106 12.75 -4.88 7.71
C HIS A 106 12.96 -6.39 7.88
N SER A 107 13.04 -7.13 6.76
CA SER A 107 13.42 -8.54 6.79
C SER A 107 14.25 -8.88 5.55
N PRO A 108 15.59 -8.77 5.65
CA PRO A 108 16.50 -9.17 4.58
C PRO A 108 16.28 -10.63 4.15
N GLN A 109 16.03 -11.50 5.13
CA GLN A 109 15.74 -12.91 4.88
C GLN A 109 14.45 -13.10 4.06
N ALA A 110 13.36 -12.41 4.39
CA ALA A 110 12.11 -12.53 3.63
C ALA A 110 12.23 -11.93 2.22
N TRP A 111 13.05 -10.91 2.06
CA TRP A 111 13.35 -10.31 0.76
C TRP A 111 14.14 -11.26 -0.13
N GLU A 112 15.18 -11.93 0.40
CA GLU A 112 15.96 -12.93 -0.33
C GLU A 112 15.12 -14.16 -0.69
N ALA A 113 14.20 -14.57 0.19
CA ALA A 113 13.28 -15.68 -0.05
C ALA A 113 12.14 -15.33 -1.03
N ALA A 114 11.94 -14.06 -1.36
CA ALA A 114 10.88 -13.64 -2.29
C ALA A 114 11.23 -14.03 -3.74
N GLU A 115 10.23 -14.51 -4.47
CA GLU A 115 10.38 -14.86 -5.88
C GLU A 115 10.80 -13.64 -6.72
N ASP A 116 11.53 -13.88 -7.82
CA ASP A 116 12.01 -12.81 -8.71
C ASP A 116 10.85 -11.92 -9.20
N HIS A 117 9.73 -12.55 -9.58
CA HIS A 117 8.54 -11.84 -10.06
C HIS A 117 7.96 -10.87 -9.02
N PHE A 118 8.15 -11.14 -7.72
CA PHE A 118 7.74 -10.24 -6.64
C PHE A 118 8.69 -9.04 -6.57
N ARG A 119 10.01 -9.29 -6.58
CA ARG A 119 11.03 -8.22 -6.53
C ARG A 119 10.95 -7.30 -7.74
N ASP A 120 10.64 -7.85 -8.92
CA ASP A 120 10.40 -7.14 -10.17
C ASP A 120 9.27 -6.09 -10.10
N LEU A 121 8.36 -6.18 -9.12
CA LEU A 121 7.32 -5.17 -8.91
C LEU A 121 7.88 -3.82 -8.47
N PHE A 122 9.06 -3.83 -7.86
CA PHE A 122 9.69 -2.66 -7.25
C PHE A 122 10.93 -2.18 -7.98
N GLU A 123 11.24 -2.76 -9.15
CA GLU A 123 12.29 -2.23 -10.01
C GLU A 123 11.86 -0.88 -10.62
N ILE A 124 12.84 0.03 -10.69
CA ILE A 124 12.66 1.39 -11.18
C ILE A 124 12.98 1.36 -12.68
N ASP A 125 11.94 1.34 -13.51
CA ASP A 125 12.03 1.58 -14.96
C ASP A 125 12.12 3.08 -15.26
#